data_AF-A0A529LHD6-F1
#
_entry.id   AF-A0A529LHD6-F1
#
_cell.length_a   1.000
_cell.length_b   1.000
_cell.length_c   1.000
_cell.angle_alpha   90.00
_cell.angle_beta   90.00
_cell.angle_gamma   90.00
#
_symmetry.space_group_name_H-M   'P 1'
#
loop_
_entity.id
_entity.type
_entity.pdbx_description
1 polymer ?
#
loop_
_entity_poly.entity_id
_entity_poly.type
_entity_poly.pdbx_seq_one_letter_code
_entity_poly.pdbx_strand_id
1 'polypeptide(L)'
;FRPLLQSEQDNAALSLAANMAIADAMLAHKTGLFRVMSGPDASKVQRLRSAARALGLSWPASTSLRDYQRALDPADPQQAALMLEIRRAGNGASYQPYQQGVVPWHEAMAATYAHATSPLRRLADRYV
;
A
#
# COMPACT_ATOMS: atom_id res chain seq x y z
N PHE A 1 12.30 -17.93 13.36
CA PHE A 1 11.90 -17.17 12.16
C PHE A 1 12.99 -17.38 11.11
N ARG A 2 12.64 -17.63 9.83
CA ARG A 2 13.63 -17.77 8.76
C ARG A 2 14.04 -16.37 8.29
N PRO A 3 15.34 -16.02 8.21
CA PRO A 3 15.74 -14.73 7.67
C PRO A 3 15.32 -14.61 6.20
N LEU A 4 14.95 -13.39 5.79
CA LEU A 4 14.62 -13.07 4.40
C LEU A 4 15.93 -13.00 3.60
N LEU A 5 16.04 -13.77 2.53
CA LEU A 5 17.23 -13.80 1.69
C LEU A 5 17.26 -12.60 0.74
N GLN A 6 18.46 -12.17 0.31
CA GLN A 6 18.60 -11.09 -0.66
C GLN A 6 17.86 -11.40 -1.96
N SER A 7 17.95 -12.64 -2.46
CA SER A 7 17.23 -13.07 -3.67
C SER A 7 15.71 -12.96 -3.56
N GLU A 8 15.15 -13.08 -2.36
CA GLU A 8 13.70 -12.90 -2.14
C GLU A 8 13.32 -11.42 -2.19
N GLN A 9 14.18 -10.54 -1.66
CA GLN A 9 14.00 -9.09 -1.75
C GLN A 9 14.12 -8.61 -3.20
N ASP A 10 15.11 -9.09 -3.93
CA ASP A 10 15.34 -8.73 -5.34
C ASP A 10 14.16 -9.19 -6.21
N ASN A 11 13.70 -10.43 -6.03
CA ASN A 11 12.53 -10.95 -6.73
C ASN A 11 11.25 -10.17 -6.40
N ALA A 12 11.06 -9.79 -5.14
CA ALA A 12 9.92 -8.97 -4.73
C ALA A 12 9.98 -7.57 -5.36
N ALA A 13 11.15 -6.92 -5.34
CA ALA A 13 11.37 -5.60 -5.93
C ALA A 13 11.11 -5.62 -7.45
N LEU A 14 11.67 -6.61 -8.16
CA LEU A 14 11.44 -6.77 -9.60
C LEU A 14 9.96 -7.03 -9.91
N SER A 15 9.29 -7.87 -9.11
CA SER A 15 7.86 -8.14 -9.26
C SER A 15 7.02 -6.89 -9.05
N LEU A 16 7.35 -6.06 -8.06
CA LEU A 16 6.66 -4.79 -7.79
C LEU A 16 6.84 -3.81 -8.95
N ALA A 17 8.07 -3.64 -9.44
CA ALA A 17 8.37 -2.77 -10.58
C ALA A 17 7.61 -3.18 -11.84
N ALA A 18 7.62 -4.48 -12.18
CA ALA A 18 6.89 -5.01 -13.33
C ALA A 18 5.37 -4.78 -13.20
N ASN A 19 4.81 -5.05 -12.01
CA ASN A 19 3.39 -4.84 -11.74
C ASN A 19 2.97 -3.35 -11.87
N MET A 20 3.80 -2.41 -11.43
CA MET A 20 3.54 -0.97 -11.59
C MET A 20 3.61 -0.55 -13.06
N ALA A 21 4.63 -0.99 -13.81
CA ALA A 21 4.75 -0.68 -15.24
C ALA A 21 3.56 -1.21 -16.06
N ILE A 22 3.10 -2.43 -15.75
CA ILE A 22 1.91 -3.01 -16.40
C ILE A 22 0.65 -2.22 -16.03
N ALA A 23 0.50 -1.81 -14.77
CA ALA A 23 -0.62 -0.99 -14.35
C ALA A 23 -0.66 0.37 -15.07
N ASP A 24 0.49 1.02 -15.22
CA ASP A 24 0.60 2.28 -15.97
C ASP A 24 0.22 2.09 -17.44
N ALA A 25 0.69 1.01 -18.09
CA ALA A 25 0.34 0.68 -19.46
C ALA A 25 -1.18 0.42 -19.62
N MET A 26 -1.76 -0.41 -18.75
CA MET A 26 -3.20 -0.69 -18.75
C MET A 26 -4.04 0.59 -18.59
N LEU A 27 -3.65 1.47 -17.66
CA LEU A 27 -4.34 2.73 -17.42
C LEU A 27 -4.25 3.65 -18.64
N ALA A 28 -3.07 3.77 -19.26
CA ALA A 28 -2.88 4.55 -20.47
C ALA A 28 -3.75 4.04 -21.64
N HIS A 29 -3.95 2.73 -21.73
CA HIS A 29 -4.80 2.08 -22.72
C HIS A 29 -6.26 1.90 -22.30
N LYS A 30 -6.67 2.47 -21.16
CA LYS A 30 -8.06 2.47 -20.67
C LYS A 30 -8.65 1.06 -20.53
N THR A 31 -7.87 0.13 -19.99
CA THR A 31 -8.25 -1.29 -19.85
C THR A 31 -7.69 -1.90 -18.56
N GLY A 32 -8.00 -3.17 -18.32
CA GLY A 32 -7.33 -4.00 -17.31
C GLY A 32 -8.03 -4.08 -15.96
N LEU A 33 -7.41 -4.84 -15.07
CA LEU A 33 -7.86 -5.10 -13.70
C LEU A 33 -6.81 -4.64 -12.69
N PHE A 34 -7.16 -3.65 -11.88
CA PHE A 34 -6.25 -3.04 -10.92
C PHE A 34 -6.40 -3.65 -9.53
N ARG A 35 -5.29 -3.72 -8.80
CA ARG A 35 -5.30 -4.04 -7.38
C ARG A 35 -5.38 -2.73 -6.61
N VAL A 36 -6.50 -2.48 -5.95
CA VAL A 36 -6.75 -1.21 -5.26
C VAL A 36 -6.85 -1.41 -3.76
N MET A 37 -6.49 -0.36 -3.03
CA MET A 37 -6.57 -0.31 -1.58
C MET A 37 -6.78 1.13 -1.18
N SER A 38 -7.92 1.44 -0.56
CA SER A 38 -8.14 2.76 0.02
C SER A 38 -7.40 2.92 1.34
N GLY A 39 -6.97 4.14 1.62
CA GLY A 39 -6.44 4.50 2.92
C GLY A 39 -7.49 4.39 4.03
N PRO A 40 -7.06 4.45 5.30
CA PRO A 40 -7.98 4.49 6.43
C PRO A 40 -8.94 5.69 6.32
N ASP A 41 -10.20 5.49 6.71
CA ASP A 41 -11.19 6.56 6.83
C ASP A 41 -10.84 7.55 7.96
N ALA A 42 -11.54 8.67 8.02
CA ALA A 42 -11.30 9.72 9.02
C ALA A 42 -11.40 9.20 10.47
N SER A 43 -12.30 8.25 10.76
CA SER A 43 -12.44 7.66 12.09
C SER A 43 -11.21 6.83 12.47
N LYS A 44 -10.66 6.08 11.52
CA LYS A 44 -9.44 5.29 11.66
C LYS A 44 -8.23 6.18 11.84
N VAL A 45 -8.12 7.26 11.06
CA VAL A 45 -7.06 8.26 11.22
C VAL A 45 -7.12 8.89 12.62
N GLN A 46 -8.30 9.21 13.13
CA GLN A 46 -8.45 9.75 14.49
C GLN A 46 -8.01 8.74 15.56
N ARG A 47 -8.30 7.44 15.37
CA ARG A 47 -7.79 6.38 16.25
C ARG A 47 -6.27 6.27 16.21
N LEU A 48 -5.65 6.37 15.03
CA LEU A 48 -4.19 6.40 14.88
C LEU A 48 -3.58 7.61 15.58
N ARG A 49 -4.20 8.80 15.50
CA ARG A 49 -3.74 9.99 16.24
C ARG A 49 -3.80 9.78 17.76
N SER A 50 -4.83 9.10 18.26
CA SER A 50 -4.91 8.74 19.68
C SER A 50 -3.85 7.70 20.07
N ALA A 51 -3.59 6.70 19.22
CA ALA A 51 -2.52 5.73 19.43
C ALA A 51 -1.13 6.39 19.46
N ALA A 52 -0.85 7.31 18.53
CA ALA A 52 0.40 8.08 18.51
C ALA A 52 0.61 8.84 19.83
N ARG A 53 -0.43 9.53 20.33
CA ARG A 53 -0.37 10.21 21.64
C ARG A 53 -0.11 9.25 22.79
N ALA A 54 -0.76 8.08 22.80
CA ALA A 54 -0.56 7.06 23.84
C ALA A 54 0.87 6.48 23.81
N LEU A 55 1.50 6.45 22.64
CA LEU A 55 2.89 6.06 22.46
C LEU A 55 3.89 7.20 22.73
N GLY A 56 3.42 8.39 23.11
CA GLY A 56 4.28 9.55 23.35
C GLY A 56 4.78 10.25 22.07
N LEU A 57 4.23 9.91 20.91
CA LEU A 57 4.67 10.44 19.62
C LEU A 57 3.91 11.74 19.28
N SER A 58 4.66 12.77 18.90
CA SER A 58 4.08 14.03 18.42
C SER A 58 3.64 13.88 16.96
N TRP A 59 2.34 14.02 16.70
CA TRP A 59 1.77 14.06 15.36
C TRP A 59 0.96 15.35 15.17
N PRO A 60 1.51 16.37 14.48
CA PRO A 60 0.81 17.63 14.25
C PRO A 60 -0.51 17.45 13.49
N ALA A 61 -1.51 18.26 13.83
CA ALA A 61 -2.84 18.20 13.20
C ALA A 61 -2.80 18.56 11.70
N SER A 62 -1.88 19.44 11.30
CA SER A 62 -1.64 19.85 9.92
C SER A 62 -0.95 18.78 9.07
N THR A 63 -0.29 17.78 9.68
CA THR A 63 0.43 16.73 8.95
C THR A 63 -0.51 15.59 8.61
N SER A 64 -0.58 15.23 7.31
CA SER A 64 -1.35 14.09 6.84
C SER A 64 -0.80 12.76 7.40
N LEU A 65 -1.62 11.70 7.37
CA LEU A 65 -1.12 10.36 7.75
C LEU A 65 0.05 9.92 6.86
N ARG A 66 -0.04 10.19 5.55
CA ARG A 66 0.98 9.79 4.58
C ARG A 66 2.33 10.48 4.87
N ASP A 67 2.30 11.78 5.12
CA ASP A 67 3.52 12.54 5.41
C ASP A 67 4.12 12.13 6.76
N TYR A 68 3.25 11.92 7.75
CA TYR A 68 3.69 11.47 9.07
C TYR A 68 4.33 10.08 9.02
N GLN A 69 3.72 9.13 8.30
CA GLN A 69 4.24 7.78 8.15
C GLN A 69 5.62 7.74 7.51
N ARG A 70 5.93 8.65 6.57
CA ARG A 70 7.26 8.73 5.92
C ARG A 70 8.38 9.18 6.87
N ALA A 71 8.03 9.88 7.95
CA ALA A 71 8.98 10.37 8.93
C ALA A 71 9.24 9.38 10.07
N LEU A 72 8.51 8.25 10.13
CA LEU A 72 8.66 7.25 11.19
C LEU A 72 9.91 6.39 10.99
N ASP A 73 10.63 6.17 12.08
CA ASP A 73 11.81 5.30 12.14
C ASP A 73 11.42 3.89 12.61
N PRO A 74 11.59 2.84 11.79
CA PRO A 74 11.33 1.46 12.22
C PRO A 74 12.30 0.92 13.28
N ALA A 75 13.44 1.59 13.53
CA ALA A 75 14.38 1.22 14.59
C ALA A 75 13.93 1.69 15.99
N ASP A 76 13.07 2.71 16.05
CA ASP A 76 12.46 3.19 17.29
C ASP A 76 11.25 2.30 17.64
N PRO A 77 11.21 1.64 18.81
CA PRO A 77 10.14 0.72 19.18
C PRO A 77 8.74 1.36 19.22
N GLN A 78 8.61 2.62 19.65
CA GLN A 78 7.33 3.33 19.73
C GLN A 78 6.83 3.66 18.33
N GLN A 79 7.72 4.15 17.47
CA GLN A 79 7.40 4.47 16.09
C GLN A 79 7.06 3.20 15.29
N ALA A 80 7.83 2.12 15.48
CA ALA A 80 7.56 0.81 14.88
C ALA A 80 6.19 0.24 15.32
N ALA A 81 5.82 0.40 16.59
CA ALA A 81 4.49 0.02 17.08
C ALA A 81 3.38 0.81 16.37
N LEU A 82 3.55 2.13 16.20
CA LEU A 82 2.59 2.94 15.43
C LEU A 82 2.54 2.50 13.96
N MET A 83 3.67 2.19 13.33
CA MET A 83 3.70 1.69 11.94
C MET A 83 2.92 0.37 11.78
N LEU A 84 2.93 -0.50 12.79
CA LEU A 84 2.11 -1.71 12.81
C LEU A 84 0.61 -1.38 12.88
N GLU A 85 0.22 -0.43 13.73
CA GLU A 85 -1.17 0.01 13.83
C GLU A 85 -1.65 0.70 12.54
N ILE A 86 -0.81 1.51 11.90
CA ILE A 86 -1.10 2.10 10.59
C ILE A 86 -1.38 1.01 9.55
N ARG A 87 -0.55 -0.04 9.50
CA ARG A 87 -0.77 -1.18 8.59
C ARG A 87 -2.10 -1.89 8.83
N ARG A 88 -2.53 -2.02 10.10
CA ARG A 88 -3.81 -2.63 10.47
C ARG A 88 -5.02 -1.74 10.17
N ALA A 89 -4.83 -0.42 10.18
CA ALA A 89 -5.89 0.53 9.89
C ALA A 89 -6.28 0.57 8.42
N GLY A 90 -5.40 0.17 7.50
CA GLY A 90 -5.68 0.10 6.07
C GLY A 90 -6.97 -0.67 5.75
N ASN A 91 -7.68 -0.25 4.70
CA ASN A 91 -8.80 -1.04 4.21
C ASN A 91 -8.27 -2.28 3.49
N GLY A 92 -9.06 -3.37 3.48
CA GLY A 92 -8.71 -4.55 2.72
C GLY A 92 -8.55 -4.22 1.23
N ALA A 93 -7.53 -4.78 0.59
CA ALA A 93 -7.35 -4.58 -0.85
C ALA A 93 -8.33 -5.43 -1.66
N SER A 94 -8.82 -4.86 -2.76
CA SER A 94 -9.76 -5.48 -3.69
C SER A 94 -9.24 -5.37 -5.13
N TYR A 95 -9.99 -5.92 -6.08
CA TYR A 95 -9.75 -5.68 -7.50
C TYR A 95 -10.81 -4.75 -8.06
N GLN A 96 -10.42 -3.86 -8.96
CA GLN A 96 -11.31 -2.92 -9.63
C GLN A 96 -10.98 -2.91 -11.12
N PRO A 97 -11.95 -3.17 -12.02
CA PRO A 97 -11.71 -3.02 -13.46
C PRO A 97 -11.48 -1.55 -13.80
N TYR A 98 -10.87 -1.26 -14.94
CA TYR A 98 -10.78 0.10 -15.45
C TYR A 98 -12.15 0.79 -15.44
N GLN A 99 -12.18 2.03 -14.96
CA GLN A 99 -13.35 2.90 -14.96
C GLN A 99 -12.92 4.28 -15.46
N GLN A 100 -13.65 4.79 -16.46
CA GLN A 100 -13.35 6.10 -17.03
C GLN A 100 -13.44 7.20 -15.96
N GLY A 101 -12.41 8.05 -15.89
CA GLY A 101 -12.35 9.16 -14.92
C GLY A 101 -11.94 8.76 -13.50
N VAL A 102 -11.68 7.48 -13.25
CA VAL A 102 -11.19 6.98 -11.96
C VAL A 102 -9.73 6.57 -12.10
N VAL A 103 -8.85 7.15 -11.28
CA VAL A 103 -7.46 6.69 -11.16
C VAL A 103 -7.43 5.60 -10.09
N PRO A 104 -7.21 4.32 -10.44
CA PRO A 104 -7.14 3.24 -9.47
C PRO A 104 -5.90 3.40 -8.59
N TRP A 105 -6.08 3.29 -7.27
CA TRP A 105 -5.06 3.61 -6.29
C TRP A 105 -4.88 2.52 -5.23
N HIS A 106 -3.62 2.24 -4.88
CA HIS A 106 -3.26 1.31 -3.82
C HIS A 106 -2.47 2.03 -2.72
N GLU A 107 -3.12 2.38 -1.61
CA GLU A 107 -2.54 3.23 -0.56
C GLU A 107 -1.22 2.68 -0.01
N ALA A 108 -1.13 1.38 0.28
CA ALA A 108 0.10 0.80 0.81
C ALA A 108 1.27 0.79 -0.19
N MET A 109 0.99 0.79 -1.50
CA MET A 109 2.03 0.89 -2.54
C MET A 109 2.31 2.35 -2.90
N ALA A 110 1.43 3.27 -2.51
CA ALA A 110 1.43 4.67 -2.91
C ALA A 110 1.52 4.87 -4.45
N ALA A 111 0.84 4.00 -5.21
CA ALA A 111 0.87 4.00 -6.67
C ALA A 111 -0.40 3.36 -7.27
N THR A 112 -0.61 3.57 -8.57
CA THR A 112 -1.46 2.70 -9.40
C THR A 112 -0.78 1.35 -9.55
N TYR A 113 -1.51 0.26 -9.28
CA TYR A 113 -0.92 -1.05 -9.09
C TYR A 113 -1.81 -2.18 -9.60
N ALA A 114 -1.19 -3.26 -10.07
CA ALA A 114 -1.85 -4.45 -10.56
C ALA A 114 -1.12 -5.71 -10.08
N HIS A 115 -1.75 -6.87 -10.23
CA HIS A 115 -1.05 -8.15 -10.10
C HIS A 115 -0.95 -8.80 -11.47
N ALA A 116 0.26 -8.95 -11.98
CA ALA A 116 0.51 -9.53 -13.31
C ALA A 116 1.57 -10.65 -13.29
N THR A 117 2.35 -10.77 -12.21
CA THR A 117 3.52 -11.65 -12.16
C THR A 117 3.24 -13.09 -11.66
N SER A 118 1.99 -13.51 -11.53
CA SER A 118 1.66 -14.88 -11.09
C SER A 118 0.39 -15.49 -11.73
N PRO A 119 0.25 -15.49 -13.07
CA PRO A 119 -0.96 -15.96 -13.77
C PRO A 119 -1.28 -17.45 -13.58
N LEU A 120 -0.28 -18.28 -13.25
CA LEU A 120 -0.52 -19.71 -13.01
C LEU A 120 -1.38 -19.95 -11.76
N ARG A 121 -1.23 -19.12 -10.72
CA ARG A 121 -1.85 -19.31 -9.40
C ARG A 121 -2.83 -18.22 -8.99
N ARG A 122 -2.97 -17.15 -9.78
CA ARG A 122 -3.94 -16.08 -9.54
C ARG A 122 -4.75 -15.85 -10.81
N LEU A 123 -6.07 -15.99 -10.69
CA LEU A 123 -7.00 -15.79 -11.80
C LEU A 123 -6.96 -14.34 -12.30
N ALA A 124 -6.90 -13.36 -11.39
CA ALA A 124 -6.86 -11.93 -11.73
C ALA A 124 -5.68 -11.58 -12.65
N ASP A 125 -4.50 -12.15 -12.43
CA ASP A 125 -3.30 -11.94 -13.24
C ASP A 125 -3.44 -12.44 -14.70
N ARG A 126 -4.52 -13.16 -15.05
CA ARG A 126 -4.80 -13.57 -16.44
C ARG A 126 -5.61 -12.54 -17.22
N TYR A 127 -6.10 -11.49 -16.55
CA TYR A 127 -6.96 -10.44 -17.13
C TYR A 127 -6.34 -9.04 -16.99
N VAL A 128 -5.03 -8.98 -16.76
CA VAL A 128 -4.22 -7.76 -16.85
C VAL A 128 -3.66 -7.58 -18.26
#